data_AF-A0A8T9DIC7-F1
#
_entry.id   AF-A0A8T9DIC7-F1
#
_cell.length_a   1.000
_cell.length_b   1.000
_cell.length_c   1.000
_cell.angle_alpha   90.00
_cell.angle_beta   90.00
_cell.angle_gamma   90.00
#
_symmetry.space_group_name_H-M   'P 1'
#
loop_
_entity.id
_entity.type
_entity.pdbx_description
1 polymer ?
#
loop_
_entity_poly.entity_id
_entity_poly.type
_entity_poly.pdbx_seq_one_letter_code
_entity_poly.pdbx_strand_id
1 'polypeptide(L)'
;MVSKTDPAREIADICRKLGGSSDQPGDKHIATTIGVEQWSRDFYEVIFSIAERLELLLRVLDELELDEDQREEIRGHIKSIKSAFSRNALITAWNVKGGGLAILKGPHAAAINALSGQVRTKIWYPKLDEAEAKEIVGLVDSLLTWLQDIQLNEQDFLRQALMEGLQRCRTRLDRLQWLGWGYTVESLRDVIGAYMALERGFPDATQTNPPAAAVVKKTLDTLKAISDKVGVARDVTDNGRFLIEIYGWAALAKQAGIAGLIGFGIPGG
;
A
#
# COMPACT_ATOMS: atom_id res chain seq x y z
N MET A 1 -6.11 2.28 -22.56
CA MET A 1 -5.23 3.39 -22.15
C MET A 1 -5.25 3.40 -20.62
N VAL A 2 -4.09 3.19 -19.96
CA VAL A 2 -4.04 3.03 -18.50
C VAL A 2 -4.46 4.35 -17.84
N SER A 3 -5.49 4.30 -16.99
CA SER A 3 -5.98 5.48 -16.26
C SER A 3 -4.93 5.90 -15.23
N LYS A 4 -4.54 7.18 -15.23
CA LYS A 4 -3.59 7.72 -14.24
C LYS A 4 -4.33 8.32 -13.05
N THR A 5 -3.71 8.21 -11.88
CA THR A 5 -4.17 8.84 -10.65
C THR A 5 -3.01 9.47 -9.87
N ASP A 6 -3.35 10.20 -8.82
CA ASP A 6 -2.46 11.04 -8.04
C ASP A 6 -3.09 11.29 -6.65
N PRO A 7 -2.31 11.67 -5.62
CA PRO A 7 -2.81 11.81 -4.25
C PRO A 7 -4.03 12.74 -4.14
N ALA A 8 -4.05 13.85 -4.89
CA ALA A 8 -5.17 14.79 -4.87
C ALA A 8 -6.46 14.16 -5.43
N ARG A 9 -6.37 13.49 -6.58
CA ARG A 9 -7.51 12.79 -7.18
C ARG A 9 -8.06 11.69 -6.28
N GLU A 10 -7.20 10.97 -5.58
CA GLU A 10 -7.61 9.92 -4.65
C GLU A 10 -8.38 10.44 -3.44
N ILE A 11 -7.88 11.51 -2.82
CA ILE A 11 -8.60 12.17 -1.72
C ILE A 11 -9.97 12.66 -2.21
N ALA A 12 -10.04 13.20 -3.43
CA ALA A 12 -11.33 13.60 -4.01
C ALA A 12 -12.26 12.40 -4.29
N ASP A 13 -11.73 11.27 -4.77
CA ASP A 13 -12.48 10.01 -4.93
C ASP A 13 -13.02 9.51 -3.57
N ILE A 14 -12.20 9.55 -2.51
CA ILE A 14 -12.60 9.21 -1.13
C ILE A 14 -13.75 10.10 -0.65
N CYS A 15 -13.60 11.42 -0.79
CA CYS A 15 -14.61 12.38 -0.37
C CYS A 15 -15.94 12.14 -1.10
N ARG A 16 -15.89 11.83 -2.40
CA ARG A 16 -17.09 11.50 -3.18
C ARG A 16 -17.73 10.20 -2.73
N LYS A 17 -16.93 9.15 -2.51
CA LYS A 17 -17.45 7.84 -2.07
C LYS A 17 -18.10 7.93 -0.68
N LEU A 18 -17.50 8.68 0.24
CA LEU A 18 -18.00 8.84 1.61
C LEU A 18 -19.02 9.98 1.76
N GLY A 19 -19.22 10.80 0.73
CA GLY A 19 -20.10 11.98 0.72
C GLY A 19 -21.61 11.67 0.66
N GLY A 20 -22.02 10.42 0.87
CA GLY A 20 -23.42 10.04 1.03
C GLY A 20 -23.97 10.48 2.39
N SER A 21 -25.24 10.91 2.43
CA SER A 21 -25.90 11.27 3.70
C SER A 21 -26.23 10.02 4.51
N SER A 22 -26.03 10.08 5.83
CA SER A 22 -26.35 8.99 6.75
C SER A 22 -26.66 9.53 8.14
N ASP A 23 -27.69 8.99 8.79
CA ASP A 23 -28.03 9.27 10.19
C ASP A 23 -27.15 8.48 11.18
N GLN A 24 -26.35 7.54 10.66
CA GLN A 24 -25.47 6.73 11.50
C GLN A 24 -24.27 7.55 11.98
N PRO A 25 -23.67 7.17 13.12
CA PRO A 25 -22.34 7.64 13.50
C PRO A 25 -21.31 7.42 12.37
N GLY A 26 -20.34 8.34 12.26
CA GLY A 26 -19.40 8.35 11.15
C GLY A 26 -18.57 7.08 11.00
N ASP A 27 -18.15 6.46 12.10
CA ASP A 27 -17.48 5.17 12.11
C ASP A 27 -18.33 4.05 11.44
N LYS A 28 -19.61 3.97 11.77
CA LYS A 28 -20.55 3.00 11.20
C LYS A 28 -20.85 3.28 9.74
N HIS A 29 -20.99 4.57 9.38
CA HIS A 29 -21.17 4.99 7.99
C HIS A 29 -19.98 4.61 7.11
N ILE A 30 -18.75 4.92 7.57
CA ILE A 30 -17.51 4.58 6.86
C ILE A 30 -17.36 3.06 6.75
N ALA A 31 -17.54 2.33 7.85
CA ALA A 31 -17.46 0.88 7.89
C ALA A 31 -18.42 0.22 6.87
N THR A 32 -19.68 0.68 6.85
CA THR A 32 -20.71 0.19 5.92
C THR A 32 -20.38 0.53 4.47
N THR A 33 -19.93 1.76 4.20
CA THR A 33 -19.63 2.24 2.83
C THR A 33 -18.42 1.52 2.22
N ILE A 34 -17.47 1.11 3.05
CA ILE A 34 -16.23 0.45 2.63
C ILE A 34 -16.35 -1.08 2.68
N GLY A 35 -17.32 -1.61 3.43
CA GLY A 35 -17.56 -3.03 3.57
C GLY A 35 -16.60 -3.70 4.55
N VAL A 36 -16.31 -3.03 5.66
CA VAL A 36 -15.47 -3.55 6.76
C VAL A 36 -16.25 -3.51 8.08
N GLU A 37 -15.86 -4.34 9.05
CA GLU A 37 -16.48 -4.31 10.38
C GLU A 37 -16.04 -3.06 11.16
N GLN A 38 -16.97 -2.42 11.85
CA GLN A 38 -16.71 -1.22 12.66
C GLN A 38 -15.67 -1.54 13.75
N TRP A 39 -14.68 -0.65 13.92
CA TRP A 39 -13.58 -0.81 14.89
C TRP A 39 -12.71 -2.06 14.72
N SER A 40 -12.87 -2.80 13.63
CA SER A 40 -11.96 -3.90 13.28
C SER A 40 -10.56 -3.38 12.90
N ARG A 41 -9.61 -4.30 12.82
CA ARG A 41 -8.27 -4.00 12.28
C ARG A 41 -8.34 -3.37 10.89
N ASP A 42 -9.18 -3.92 10.01
CA ASP A 42 -9.34 -3.42 8.63
C ASP A 42 -9.96 -2.01 8.61
N PHE A 43 -10.87 -1.71 9.54
CA PHE A 43 -11.41 -0.35 9.68
C PHE A 43 -10.30 0.66 10.03
N TYR A 44 -9.45 0.35 11.02
CA TYR A 44 -8.35 1.24 11.37
C TYR A 44 -7.30 1.36 10.25
N GLU A 45 -7.00 0.26 9.55
CA GLU A 45 -6.11 0.27 8.39
C GLU A 45 -6.60 1.28 7.35
N VAL A 46 -7.90 1.27 7.03
CA VAL A 46 -8.52 2.24 6.12
C VAL A 46 -8.38 3.67 6.61
N ILE A 47 -8.67 3.94 7.89
CA ILE A 47 -8.58 5.31 8.45
C ILE A 47 -7.13 5.81 8.41
N PHE A 48 -6.16 4.97 8.78
CA PHE A 48 -4.75 5.33 8.72
C PHE A 48 -4.27 5.54 7.28
N SER A 49 -4.73 4.71 6.35
CA SER A 49 -4.43 4.86 4.92
C SER A 49 -4.86 6.23 4.39
N ILE A 50 -6.05 6.69 4.76
CA ILE A 50 -6.56 8.01 4.38
C ILE A 50 -5.70 9.12 5.01
N ALA A 51 -5.35 8.98 6.29
CA ALA A 51 -4.52 9.96 7.00
C ALA A 51 -3.11 10.07 6.38
N GLU A 52 -2.44 8.95 6.13
CA GLU A 52 -1.14 8.89 5.43
C GLU A 52 -1.19 9.59 4.08
N ARG A 53 -2.31 9.43 3.35
CA ARG A 53 -2.47 10.04 2.04
C ARG A 53 -2.66 11.55 2.09
N LEU A 54 -3.39 12.04 3.08
CA LEU A 54 -3.51 13.48 3.34
C LEU A 54 -2.15 14.09 3.70
N GLU A 55 -1.34 13.38 4.49
CA GLU A 55 0.03 13.81 4.84
C GLU A 55 0.98 13.80 3.63
N LEU A 56 0.87 12.81 2.74
CA LEU A 56 1.63 12.83 1.49
C LEU A 56 1.24 14.04 0.64
N LEU A 57 -0.06 14.33 0.51
CA LEU A 57 -0.52 15.48 -0.27
C LEU A 57 -0.01 16.80 0.33
N LEU A 58 0.06 16.92 1.67
CA LEU A 58 0.66 18.08 2.33
C LEU A 58 2.15 18.23 1.99
N ARG A 59 2.92 17.14 1.98
CA ARG A 59 4.33 17.18 1.58
C ARG A 59 4.51 17.59 0.13
N VAL A 60 3.70 17.04 -0.77
CA VAL A 60 3.74 17.40 -2.20
C VAL A 60 3.35 18.86 -2.41
N LEU A 61 2.37 19.37 -1.65
CA LEU A 61 1.95 20.77 -1.70
C LEU A 61 3.10 21.75 -1.43
N ASP A 62 3.99 21.41 -0.50
CA ASP A 62 5.17 22.23 -0.16
C ASP A 62 6.19 22.30 -1.32
N GLU A 63 6.12 21.38 -2.27
CA GLU A 63 6.99 21.33 -3.45
C GLU A 63 6.37 21.97 -4.71
N LEU A 64 5.09 22.36 -4.66
CA LEU A 64 4.39 23.00 -5.78
C LEU A 64 4.72 24.49 -5.87
N GLU A 65 4.79 24.98 -7.11
CA GLU A 65 4.97 26.40 -7.43
C GLU A 65 3.63 27.15 -7.26
N LEU A 66 3.20 27.29 -6.01
CA LEU A 66 2.02 28.05 -5.60
C LEU A 66 2.45 29.31 -4.85
N ASP A 67 1.66 30.38 -4.96
CA ASP A 67 1.77 31.50 -4.05
C ASP A 67 1.37 31.10 -2.61
N GLU A 68 1.83 31.88 -1.63
CA GLU A 68 1.68 31.52 -0.21
C GLU A 68 0.21 31.49 0.23
N ASP A 69 -0.62 32.41 -0.29
CA ASP A 69 -2.03 32.50 0.06
C ASP A 69 -2.80 31.27 -0.45
N GLN A 70 -2.57 30.87 -1.71
CA GLN A 70 -3.11 29.64 -2.27
C GLN A 70 -2.63 28.40 -1.51
N ARG A 71 -1.34 28.35 -1.16
CA ARG A 71 -0.78 27.21 -0.42
C ARG A 71 -1.46 27.05 0.94
N GLU A 72 -1.64 28.13 1.69
CA GLU A 72 -2.30 28.10 2.98
C GLU A 72 -3.80 27.78 2.88
N GLU A 73 -4.50 28.30 1.85
CA GLU A 73 -5.90 27.95 1.59
C GLU A 73 -6.06 26.43 1.36
N ILE A 74 -5.24 25.86 0.47
CA ILE A 74 -5.26 24.42 0.18
C ILE A 74 -4.88 23.60 1.41
N ARG A 75 -3.86 24.03 2.17
CA ARG A 75 -3.47 23.39 3.43
C ARG A 75 -4.66 23.36 4.39
N GLY A 76 -5.44 24.44 4.46
CA GLY A 76 -6.69 24.52 5.19
C GLY A 76 -7.71 23.47 4.76
N HIS A 77 -7.94 23.31 3.46
CA HIS A 77 -8.84 22.28 2.92
C HIS A 77 -8.41 20.85 3.26
N ILE A 78 -7.11 20.54 3.14
CA ILE A 78 -6.57 19.22 3.49
C ILE A 78 -6.76 18.93 4.99
N LYS A 79 -6.46 19.91 5.86
CA LYS A 79 -6.68 19.81 7.30
C LYS A 79 -8.17 19.61 7.64
N SER A 80 -9.06 20.31 6.96
CA SER A 80 -10.51 20.13 7.13
C SER A 80 -10.92 18.70 6.79
N ILE A 81 -10.51 18.16 5.65
CA ILE A 81 -10.82 16.76 5.28
C ILE A 81 -10.26 15.77 6.31
N LYS A 82 -9.02 15.98 6.77
CA LYS A 82 -8.43 15.16 7.83
C LYS A 82 -9.31 15.15 9.10
N SER A 83 -9.92 16.27 9.45
CA SER A 83 -10.80 16.35 10.63
C SER A 83 -12.07 15.50 10.53
N ALA A 84 -12.54 15.15 9.32
CA ALA A 84 -13.69 14.25 9.11
C ALA A 84 -13.41 12.80 9.57
N PHE A 85 -12.13 12.45 9.73
CA PHE A 85 -11.67 11.15 10.23
C PHE A 85 -11.15 11.22 11.67
N SER A 86 -11.40 12.34 12.37
CA SER A 86 -11.08 12.49 13.78
C SER A 86 -12.07 11.72 14.67
N ARG A 87 -11.65 11.38 15.88
CA ARG A 87 -12.50 10.70 16.88
C ARG A 87 -13.87 11.36 17.05
N ASN A 88 -13.91 12.69 17.09
CA ASN A 88 -15.16 13.43 17.27
C ASN A 88 -16.11 13.26 16.07
N ALA A 89 -15.59 13.33 14.85
CA ALA A 89 -16.38 13.14 13.64
C ALA A 89 -16.87 11.68 13.49
N LEU A 90 -16.06 10.71 13.93
CA LEU A 90 -16.40 9.28 13.89
C LEU A 90 -17.55 8.90 14.83
N ILE A 91 -17.66 9.51 16.01
CA ILE A 91 -18.73 9.19 16.97
C ILE A 91 -20.00 10.04 16.77
N THR A 92 -19.91 11.09 15.95
CA THR A 92 -21.02 12.00 15.65
C THR A 92 -21.81 11.47 14.44
N ALA A 93 -23.12 11.71 14.40
CA ALA A 93 -23.94 11.37 13.24
C ALA A 93 -23.36 12.00 11.96
N TRP A 94 -23.31 11.23 10.87
CA TRP A 94 -22.56 11.63 9.68
C TRP A 94 -23.12 12.89 9.01
N ASN A 95 -24.44 13.05 9.02
CA ASN A 95 -25.16 14.14 8.37
C ASN A 95 -25.31 15.43 9.19
N VAL A 96 -24.93 15.46 10.48
CA VAL A 96 -25.09 16.68 11.29
C VAL A 96 -23.99 17.70 11.02
N LYS A 97 -24.21 18.95 11.43
CA LYS A 97 -23.20 20.01 11.35
C LYS A 97 -21.98 19.64 12.19
N GLY A 98 -20.81 19.57 11.56
CA GLY A 98 -19.57 19.08 12.19
C GLY A 98 -19.34 17.56 12.06
N GLY A 99 -20.32 16.82 11.51
CA GLY A 99 -20.14 15.46 11.03
C GLY A 99 -19.39 15.41 9.70
N GLY A 100 -18.98 14.21 9.28
CA GLY A 100 -18.14 14.02 8.09
C GLY A 100 -18.79 14.47 6.79
N LEU A 101 -20.12 14.40 6.64
CA LEU A 101 -20.80 14.81 5.41
C LEU A 101 -20.58 16.29 5.07
N ALA A 102 -20.73 17.17 6.06
CA ALA A 102 -20.60 18.62 5.86
C ALA A 102 -19.18 19.00 5.41
N ILE A 103 -18.19 18.24 5.86
CA ILE A 103 -16.78 18.43 5.53
C ILE A 103 -16.49 17.86 4.13
N LEU A 104 -16.85 16.60 3.86
CA LEU A 104 -16.48 15.91 2.63
C LEU A 104 -17.28 16.35 1.40
N LYS A 105 -18.54 16.78 1.56
CA LYS A 105 -19.38 17.32 0.49
C LYS A 105 -19.16 18.82 0.24
N GLY A 106 -18.39 19.48 1.11
CA GLY A 106 -18.06 20.90 1.01
C GLY A 106 -17.11 21.25 -0.14
N PRO A 107 -16.65 22.51 -0.22
CA PRO A 107 -15.74 22.97 -1.28
C PRO A 107 -14.38 22.27 -1.24
N HIS A 108 -14.01 21.65 -0.11
CA HIS A 108 -12.71 21.04 0.13
C HIS A 108 -12.34 19.97 -0.90
N ALA A 109 -13.25 19.03 -1.18
CA ALA A 109 -12.97 17.94 -2.13
C ALA A 109 -12.79 18.46 -3.57
N ALA A 110 -13.54 19.48 -3.96
CA ALA A 110 -13.44 20.09 -5.29
C ALA A 110 -12.13 20.87 -5.44
N ALA A 111 -11.76 21.65 -4.44
CA ALA A 111 -10.51 22.41 -4.42
C ALA A 111 -9.29 21.48 -4.50
N ILE A 112 -9.27 20.38 -3.74
CA ILE A 112 -8.20 19.38 -3.84
C ILE A 112 -8.18 18.73 -5.22
N ASN A 113 -9.34 18.34 -5.77
CA ASN A 113 -9.38 17.73 -7.09
C ASN A 113 -8.81 18.66 -8.19
N ALA A 114 -9.00 19.98 -8.06
CA ALA A 114 -8.46 20.95 -9.00
C ALA A 114 -6.91 20.97 -9.02
N LEU A 115 -6.26 20.61 -7.91
CA LEU A 115 -4.80 20.50 -7.82
C LEU A 115 -4.21 19.28 -8.52
N SER A 116 -5.04 18.30 -8.89
CA SER A 116 -4.59 17.05 -9.52
C SER A 116 -3.66 17.29 -10.71
N GLY A 117 -3.92 18.32 -11.54
CA GLY A 117 -3.06 18.68 -12.67
C GLY A 117 -1.64 19.08 -12.25
N GLN A 118 -1.50 19.90 -11.20
CA GLN A 118 -0.21 20.34 -10.68
C GLN A 118 0.50 19.24 -9.89
N VAL A 119 -0.24 18.49 -9.07
CA VAL A 119 0.29 17.36 -8.31
C VAL A 119 0.90 16.31 -9.24
N ARG A 120 0.29 16.06 -10.40
CA ARG A 120 0.84 15.14 -11.43
C ARG A 120 2.18 15.55 -12.00
N THR A 121 2.59 16.82 -11.88
CA THR A 121 3.93 17.25 -12.29
C THR A 121 5.01 16.73 -11.32
N LYS A 122 4.62 16.38 -10.09
CA LYS A 122 5.49 15.85 -9.04
C LYS A 122 5.34 14.34 -8.85
N ILE A 123 4.10 13.86 -8.78
CA ILE A 123 3.79 12.46 -8.51
C ILE A 123 2.52 12.01 -9.23
N TRP A 124 2.60 10.88 -9.92
CA TRP A 124 1.45 10.22 -10.53
C TRP A 124 1.74 8.72 -10.66
N TYR A 125 0.69 7.91 -10.76
CA TYR A 125 0.86 6.47 -10.95
C TYR A 125 -0.33 5.88 -11.70
N PRO A 126 -0.15 4.72 -12.33
CA PRO A 126 -1.25 4.01 -12.95
C PRO A 126 -2.27 3.58 -11.89
N LYS A 127 -3.55 3.69 -12.24
CA LYS A 127 -4.64 3.09 -11.49
C LYS A 127 -4.80 1.66 -11.99
N LEU A 128 -4.79 0.70 -11.07
CA LEU A 128 -5.12 -0.69 -11.38
C LEU A 128 -6.56 -0.77 -11.86
N ASP A 129 -6.80 -1.56 -12.91
CA ASP A 129 -8.15 -1.97 -13.21
C ASP A 129 -8.63 -3.08 -12.25
N GLU A 130 -9.93 -3.37 -12.28
CA GLU A 130 -10.54 -4.35 -11.39
C GLU A 130 -10.01 -5.77 -11.62
N ALA A 131 -9.62 -6.10 -12.87
CA ALA A 131 -9.06 -7.40 -13.20
C ALA A 131 -7.63 -7.54 -12.66
N GLU A 132 -6.78 -6.54 -12.86
CA GLU A 132 -5.42 -6.47 -12.32
C GLU A 132 -5.44 -6.54 -10.79
N ALA A 133 -6.31 -5.77 -10.14
CA ALA A 133 -6.46 -5.80 -8.69
C ALA A 133 -6.85 -7.20 -8.20
N LYS A 134 -7.81 -7.87 -8.88
CA LYS A 134 -8.24 -9.22 -8.53
C LYS A 134 -7.15 -10.27 -8.73
N GLU A 135 -6.34 -10.15 -9.78
CA GLU A 135 -5.20 -11.03 -10.01
C GLU A 135 -4.15 -10.90 -8.90
N ILE A 136 -3.81 -9.66 -8.51
CA ILE A 136 -2.85 -9.39 -7.43
C ILE A 136 -3.39 -9.92 -6.09
N VAL A 137 -4.67 -9.71 -5.79
CA VAL A 137 -5.31 -10.29 -4.60
C VAL A 137 -5.22 -11.83 -4.63
N GLY A 138 -5.43 -12.47 -5.78
CA GLY A 138 -5.27 -13.92 -5.92
C GLY A 138 -3.84 -14.42 -5.65
N LEU A 139 -2.82 -13.66 -6.06
CA LEU A 139 -1.41 -13.96 -5.77
C LEU A 139 -1.11 -13.83 -4.27
N VAL A 140 -1.62 -12.77 -3.64
CA VAL A 140 -1.46 -12.54 -2.19
C VAL A 140 -2.16 -13.63 -1.39
N ASP A 141 -3.39 -14.00 -1.74
CA ASP A 141 -4.18 -15.05 -1.08
C ASP A 141 -3.48 -16.40 -1.20
N SER A 142 -2.97 -16.73 -2.39
CA SER A 142 -2.19 -17.96 -2.63
C SER A 142 -0.93 -18.04 -1.77
N LEU A 143 -0.25 -16.91 -1.53
CA LEU A 143 0.93 -16.87 -0.66
C LEU A 143 0.53 -16.94 0.82
N LEU A 144 -0.53 -16.24 1.24
CA LEU A 144 -1.05 -16.25 2.60
C LEU A 144 -1.47 -17.66 3.03
N THR A 145 -2.28 -18.35 2.23
CA THR A 145 -2.70 -19.74 2.53
C THR A 145 -1.49 -20.65 2.68
N TRP A 146 -0.52 -20.53 1.76
CA TRP A 146 0.68 -21.36 1.84
C TRP A 146 1.56 -21.04 3.06
N LEU A 147 1.66 -19.77 3.46
CA LEU A 147 2.37 -19.37 4.69
C LEU A 147 1.64 -19.84 5.95
N GLN A 148 0.32 -20.00 5.91
CA GLN A 148 -0.46 -20.59 7.02
C GLN A 148 -0.17 -22.08 7.16
N ASP A 149 -0.03 -22.79 6.03
CA ASP A 149 0.18 -24.23 6.00
C ASP A 149 1.61 -24.65 6.39
N ILE A 150 2.60 -23.78 6.19
CA ILE A 150 3.99 -24.07 6.55
C ILE A 150 4.26 -23.81 8.04
N GLN A 151 4.76 -24.85 8.72
CA GLN A 151 5.36 -24.73 10.04
C GLN A 151 6.87 -24.49 9.90
N LEU A 152 7.34 -23.34 10.38
CA LEU A 152 8.77 -23.08 10.57
C LEU A 152 9.11 -23.38 12.04
N ASN A 153 9.97 -24.36 12.29
CA ASN A 153 10.41 -24.73 13.64
C ASN A 153 11.23 -23.61 14.33
N GLU A 154 11.81 -22.69 13.54
CA GLU A 154 12.55 -21.51 14.01
C GLU A 154 12.04 -20.25 13.30
N GLN A 155 11.90 -19.15 14.06
CA GLN A 155 11.50 -17.81 13.58
C GLN A 155 10.07 -17.67 13.03
N ASP A 156 9.09 -18.21 13.75
CA ASP A 156 7.67 -18.00 13.47
C ASP A 156 7.28 -16.51 13.40
N PHE A 157 8.01 -15.63 14.09
CA PHE A 157 7.80 -14.18 14.06
C PHE A 157 7.96 -13.55 12.67
N LEU A 158 8.91 -14.02 11.84
CA LEU A 158 9.11 -13.46 10.49
C LEU A 158 8.02 -13.91 9.53
N ARG A 159 7.58 -15.16 9.66
CA ARG A 159 6.41 -15.68 8.94
C ARG A 159 5.17 -14.87 9.31
N GLN A 160 4.97 -14.59 10.59
CA GLN A 160 3.89 -13.72 11.05
C GLN A 160 4.02 -12.30 10.49
N ALA A 161 5.22 -11.70 10.48
CA ALA A 161 5.44 -10.39 9.89
C ALA A 161 5.12 -10.35 8.38
N LEU A 162 5.51 -11.39 7.63
CA LEU A 162 5.15 -11.55 6.22
C LEU A 162 3.63 -11.67 6.04
N MET A 163 2.98 -12.53 6.84
CA MET A 163 1.53 -12.70 6.82
C MET A 163 0.81 -11.39 7.15
N GLU A 164 1.28 -10.63 8.13
CA GLU A 164 0.71 -9.34 8.48
C GLU A 164 0.85 -8.29 7.37
N GLY A 165 2.03 -8.18 6.76
CA GLY A 165 2.27 -7.28 5.63
C GLY A 165 1.44 -7.64 4.41
N LEU A 166 1.35 -8.93 4.09
CA LEU A 166 0.50 -9.44 3.00
C LEU A 166 -0.99 -9.21 3.28
N GLN A 167 -1.45 -9.41 4.51
CA GLN A 167 -2.84 -9.12 4.90
C GLN A 167 -3.15 -7.63 4.77
N ARG A 168 -2.23 -6.72 5.16
CA ARG A 168 -2.40 -5.28 4.95
C ARG A 168 -2.48 -4.95 3.47
N CYS A 169 -1.56 -5.47 2.66
CA CYS A 169 -1.57 -5.30 1.21
C CYS A 169 -2.89 -5.76 0.58
N ARG A 170 -3.37 -6.94 0.99
CA ARG A 170 -4.67 -7.50 0.59
C ARG A 170 -5.84 -6.58 0.95
N THR A 171 -5.95 -6.15 2.21
CA THR A 171 -7.02 -5.25 2.67
C THR A 171 -7.01 -3.94 1.89
N ARG A 172 -5.82 -3.37 1.62
CA ARG A 172 -5.69 -2.13 0.84
C ARG A 172 -6.15 -2.34 -0.61
N LEU A 173 -5.75 -3.43 -1.26
CA LEU A 173 -6.16 -3.73 -2.64
C LEU A 173 -7.67 -3.98 -2.76
N ASP A 174 -8.25 -4.71 -1.81
CA ASP A 174 -9.67 -5.07 -1.83
C ASP A 174 -10.58 -3.87 -1.46
N ARG A 175 -10.19 -3.12 -0.41
CA ARG A 175 -11.04 -2.09 0.20
C ARG A 175 -10.77 -0.68 -0.28
N LEU A 176 -9.56 -0.40 -0.77
CA LEU A 176 -9.11 0.95 -1.17
C LEU A 176 -8.83 1.03 -2.68
N GLN A 177 -9.74 0.51 -3.50
CA GLN A 177 -9.64 0.47 -4.98
C GLN A 177 -9.47 1.86 -5.67
N TRP A 178 -9.61 2.94 -4.92
CA TRP A 178 -9.36 4.30 -5.39
C TRP A 178 -7.91 4.73 -5.21
N LEU A 179 -7.15 4.12 -4.29
CA LEU A 179 -5.72 4.33 -4.15
C LEU A 179 -5.02 3.59 -5.29
N GLY A 180 -4.36 4.32 -6.17
CA GLY A 180 -3.59 3.70 -7.24
C GLY A 180 -2.32 3.02 -6.70
N TRP A 181 -1.65 2.34 -7.61
CA TRP A 181 -0.64 1.34 -7.31
C TRP A 181 0.49 1.78 -6.37
N GLY A 182 0.90 3.07 -6.39
CA GLY A 182 1.98 3.58 -5.52
C GLY A 182 1.74 3.30 -4.03
N TYR A 183 0.49 3.20 -3.59
CA TYR A 183 0.14 2.86 -2.22
C TYR A 183 0.24 1.36 -1.91
N THR A 184 -0.08 0.50 -2.89
CA THR A 184 0.09 -0.95 -2.79
C THR A 184 1.58 -1.31 -2.70
N VAL A 185 2.46 -0.63 -3.45
CA VAL A 185 3.93 -0.77 -3.34
C VAL A 185 4.41 -0.49 -1.93
N GLU A 186 3.88 0.56 -1.30
CA GLU A 186 4.29 0.95 0.05
C GLU A 186 3.98 -0.17 1.05
N SER A 187 2.80 -0.81 0.97
CA SER A 187 2.51 -1.99 1.79
C SER A 187 3.37 -3.22 1.47
N LEU A 188 3.89 -3.33 0.24
CA LEU A 188 4.84 -4.38 -0.12
C LEU A 188 6.24 -4.12 0.44
N ARG A 189 6.60 -2.89 0.84
CA ARG A 189 7.89 -2.59 1.49
C ARG A 189 8.02 -3.30 2.83
N ASP A 190 6.94 -3.41 3.60
CA ASP A 190 6.94 -4.18 4.86
C ASP A 190 7.18 -5.67 4.59
N VAL A 191 6.57 -6.21 3.53
CA VAL A 191 6.76 -7.61 3.09
C VAL A 191 8.21 -7.83 2.64
N ILE A 192 8.79 -6.88 1.90
CA ILE A 192 10.20 -6.91 1.47
C ILE A 192 11.14 -6.81 2.66
N GLY A 193 10.87 -5.93 3.63
CA GLY A 193 11.66 -5.80 4.85
C GLY A 193 11.67 -7.10 5.66
N ALA A 194 10.50 -7.74 5.82
CA ALA A 194 10.38 -9.04 6.48
C ALA A 194 11.10 -10.16 5.69
N TYR A 195 11.03 -10.14 4.36
CA TYR A 195 11.80 -11.02 3.48
C TYR A 195 13.31 -10.84 3.68
N MET A 196 13.81 -9.60 3.70
CA MET A 196 15.24 -9.30 3.88
C MET A 196 15.76 -9.75 5.25
N ALA A 197 14.96 -9.57 6.29
CA ALA A 197 15.29 -10.07 7.63
C ALA A 197 15.41 -11.60 7.64
N LEU A 198 14.55 -12.29 6.88
CA LEU A 198 14.57 -13.75 6.74
C LEU A 198 15.77 -14.24 5.92
N GLU A 199 16.10 -13.60 4.81
CA GLU A 199 17.28 -13.95 4.00
C GLU A 199 18.58 -13.74 4.79
N ARG A 200 18.72 -12.61 5.51
CA ARG A 200 19.92 -12.31 6.32
C ARG A 200 20.03 -13.18 7.57
N GLY A 201 18.90 -13.63 8.11
CA GLY A 201 18.87 -14.56 9.24
C GLY A 201 19.30 -15.99 8.86
N PHE A 202 19.26 -16.33 7.57
CA PHE A 202 19.58 -17.67 7.05
C PHE A 202 20.42 -17.60 5.76
N PRO A 203 21.67 -17.11 5.81
CA PRO A 203 22.52 -17.00 4.63
C PRO A 203 22.78 -18.36 3.94
N ASP A 204 22.72 -19.47 4.69
CA ASP A 204 22.84 -20.85 4.19
C ASP A 204 21.52 -21.64 4.24
N ALA A 205 20.36 -20.97 4.14
CA ALA A 205 19.03 -21.58 4.31
C ALA A 205 18.82 -22.86 3.47
N THR A 206 19.41 -22.93 2.28
CA THR A 206 19.31 -24.10 1.39
C THR A 206 19.94 -25.37 1.96
N GLN A 207 20.89 -25.27 2.88
CA GLN A 207 21.57 -26.41 3.50
C GLN A 207 21.13 -26.66 4.95
N THR A 208 20.78 -25.61 5.70
CA THR A 208 20.47 -25.71 7.14
C THR A 208 18.97 -25.60 7.47
N ASN A 209 18.15 -24.97 6.62
CA ASN A 209 16.71 -24.82 6.86
C ASN A 209 15.90 -24.76 5.54
N PRO A 210 15.67 -25.93 4.89
CA PRO A 210 14.96 -26.00 3.60
C PRO A 210 13.57 -25.33 3.59
N PRO A 211 12.76 -25.40 4.67
CA PRO A 211 11.51 -24.64 4.77
C PRO A 211 11.68 -23.11 4.67
N ALA A 212 12.70 -22.55 5.33
CA ALA A 212 12.99 -21.11 5.24
C ALA A 212 13.37 -20.70 3.81
N ALA A 213 14.22 -21.50 3.13
CA ALA A 213 14.59 -21.25 1.73
C ALA A 213 13.36 -21.27 0.78
N ALA A 214 12.39 -22.16 1.04
CA ALA A 214 11.15 -22.18 0.27
C ALA A 214 10.31 -20.91 0.50
N VAL A 215 10.26 -20.40 1.73
CA VAL A 215 9.54 -19.15 2.09
C VAL A 215 10.15 -17.95 1.37
N VAL A 216 11.48 -17.83 1.38
CA VAL A 216 12.21 -16.82 0.61
C VAL A 216 11.82 -16.91 -0.87
N LYS A 217 12.00 -18.07 -1.48
CA LYS A 217 11.78 -18.24 -2.93
C LYS A 217 10.34 -17.89 -3.34
N LYS A 218 9.35 -18.45 -2.65
CA LYS A 218 7.94 -18.24 -3.03
C LYS A 218 7.48 -16.80 -2.78
N THR A 219 7.97 -16.16 -1.72
CA THR A 219 7.72 -14.73 -1.49
C THR A 219 8.31 -13.89 -2.63
N LEU A 220 9.56 -14.15 -3.03
CA LEU A 220 10.21 -13.44 -4.14
C LEU A 220 9.48 -13.65 -5.48
N ASP A 221 9.07 -14.88 -5.78
CA ASP A 221 8.35 -15.20 -7.01
C ASP A 221 6.98 -14.49 -7.05
N THR A 222 6.26 -14.43 -5.93
CA THR A 222 5.03 -13.65 -5.80
C THR A 222 5.28 -12.16 -6.00
N LEU A 223 6.31 -11.59 -5.35
CA LEU A 223 6.65 -10.17 -5.50
C LEU A 223 7.01 -9.81 -6.95
N LYS A 224 7.73 -10.70 -7.66
CA LYS A 224 8.02 -10.52 -9.09
C LYS A 224 6.77 -10.58 -9.94
N ALA A 225 5.90 -11.56 -9.72
CA ALA A 225 4.65 -11.68 -10.46
C ALA A 225 3.77 -10.44 -10.28
N ILE A 226 3.69 -9.90 -9.05
CA ILE A 226 2.99 -8.65 -8.78
C ILE A 226 3.67 -7.49 -9.52
N SER A 227 4.99 -7.36 -9.44
CA SER A 227 5.75 -6.31 -10.11
C SER A 227 5.58 -6.34 -11.65
N ASP A 228 5.54 -7.52 -12.26
CA ASP A 228 5.40 -7.68 -13.70
C ASP A 228 3.99 -7.26 -14.16
N LYS A 229 2.96 -7.56 -13.36
CA LYS A 229 1.56 -7.21 -13.65
C LYS A 229 1.29 -5.72 -13.60
N VAL A 230 2.02 -5.03 -12.74
CA VAL A 230 1.92 -3.60 -12.53
C VAL A 230 2.52 -2.80 -13.68
N GLY A 231 3.41 -3.44 -14.45
CA GLY A 231 4.16 -2.82 -15.52
C GLY A 231 5.23 -1.86 -14.99
N VAL A 232 6.34 -1.77 -15.71
CA VAL A 232 7.41 -0.81 -15.48
C VAL A 232 6.89 0.60 -15.83
N ALA A 233 6.05 1.15 -14.94
CA ALA A 233 5.60 2.52 -15.04
C ALA A 233 6.76 3.43 -14.61
N ARG A 234 7.23 4.22 -15.58
CA ARG A 234 8.35 5.14 -15.51
C ARG A 234 8.10 6.22 -14.45
N ASP A 235 8.42 5.93 -13.20
CA ASP A 235 8.64 6.93 -12.14
C ASP A 235 9.92 6.54 -11.36
N VAL A 236 10.98 7.31 -11.60
CA VAL A 236 12.38 6.89 -11.47
C VAL A 236 12.92 6.99 -10.04
N THR A 237 12.23 7.67 -9.12
CA THR A 237 12.74 7.89 -7.76
C THR A 237 12.27 6.83 -6.76
N ASP A 238 10.98 6.49 -6.72
CA ASP A 238 10.45 5.48 -5.77
C ASP A 238 10.28 4.08 -6.38
N ASN A 239 9.78 3.95 -7.62
CA ASN A 239 9.74 2.65 -8.31
C ASN A 239 11.12 2.21 -8.79
N GLY A 240 12.00 3.15 -9.13
CA GLY A 240 13.40 2.87 -9.43
C GLY A 240 14.08 2.18 -8.25
N ARG A 241 13.89 2.71 -7.03
CA ARG A 241 14.41 2.07 -5.81
C ARG A 241 13.76 0.73 -5.52
N PHE A 242 12.43 0.60 -5.62
CA PHE A 242 11.73 -0.67 -5.39
C PHE A 242 12.11 -1.76 -6.40
N LEU A 243 12.23 -1.42 -7.69
CA LEU A 243 12.66 -2.34 -8.74
C LEU A 243 14.16 -2.62 -8.62
N ILE A 244 15.01 -1.63 -8.35
CA ILE A 244 16.45 -1.85 -8.08
C ILE A 244 16.65 -2.68 -6.81
N GLU A 245 15.79 -2.52 -5.81
CA GLU A 245 15.74 -3.38 -4.64
C GLU A 245 15.34 -4.78 -5.12
N ILE A 246 14.13 -5.03 -5.60
CA ILE A 246 13.70 -6.38 -6.03
C ILE A 246 14.67 -7.05 -7.03
N TYR A 247 15.17 -6.34 -8.04
CA TYR A 247 16.07 -6.86 -9.07
C TYR A 247 17.53 -6.95 -8.61
N GLY A 248 18.04 -5.98 -7.85
CA GLY A 248 19.37 -6.05 -7.23
C GLY A 248 19.46 -7.17 -6.19
N TRP A 249 18.38 -7.40 -5.45
CA TRP A 249 18.27 -8.49 -4.47
C TRP A 249 18.05 -9.85 -5.16
N ALA A 250 17.27 -9.92 -6.25
CA ALA A 250 17.18 -11.13 -7.08
C ALA A 250 18.52 -11.50 -7.73
N ALA A 251 19.37 -10.52 -8.08
CA ALA A 251 20.72 -10.76 -8.58
C ALA A 251 21.65 -11.33 -7.49
N LEU A 252 21.55 -10.84 -6.24
CA LEU A 252 22.30 -11.37 -5.10
C LEU A 252 21.87 -12.80 -4.72
N ALA A 253 20.57 -13.09 -4.70
CA ALA A 253 20.06 -14.45 -4.48
C ALA A 253 20.51 -15.44 -5.58
N LYS A 254 20.62 -14.97 -6.84
CA LYS A 254 21.14 -15.78 -7.95
C LYS A 254 22.66 -16.01 -7.83
N GLN A 255 23.40 -15.05 -7.29
CA GLN A 255 24.84 -15.15 -7.05
C GLN A 255 25.15 -16.08 -5.86
N ALA A 256 24.32 -16.08 -4.81
CA ALA A 256 24.38 -17.07 -3.72
C ALA A 256 24.10 -18.50 -4.23
N GLY A 257 23.12 -18.67 -5.12
CA GLY A 257 22.83 -19.96 -5.77
C GLY A 257 23.95 -20.46 -6.70
N ILE A 258 24.73 -19.57 -7.32
CA ILE A 258 25.88 -19.92 -8.16
C ILE A 258 27.13 -20.19 -7.30
N ALA A 259 27.34 -19.46 -6.20
CA ALA A 259 28.42 -19.73 -5.26
C ALA A 259 28.29 -21.12 -4.61
N GLY A 260 27.06 -21.58 -4.33
CA GLY A 260 26.78 -22.94 -3.88
C GLY A 260 26.98 -24.04 -4.94
N LEU A 261 27.02 -23.69 -6.23
CA LEU A 261 27.26 -24.62 -7.34
C LEU A 261 28.72 -24.65 -7.81
N ILE A 262 29.52 -23.61 -7.53
CA ILE A 262 30.97 -23.58 -7.85
C ILE A 262 31.81 -24.20 -6.72
N GLY A 263 31.25 -24.40 -5.52
CA GLY A 263 31.88 -25.12 -4.41
C GLY A 263 31.99 -26.65 -4.56
N PHE A 264 31.35 -27.24 -5.58
CA PHE A 264 31.45 -28.68 -5.89
C PHE A 264 32.24 -28.94 -7.18
N GLY A 265 33.49 -28.46 -7.20
CA GLY A 265 34.55 -28.99 -8.06
C GLY A 265 35.28 -30.12 -7.34
N ILE A 266 34.87 -31.35 -7.66
CA ILE A 266 35.43 -32.67 -7.31
C ILE A 266 36.92 -32.66 -6.87
N PRO A 267 37.29 -33.23 -5.71
CA PRO A 267 38.69 -33.56 -5.40
C PRO A 267 39.07 -34.85 -6.15
N GLY A 268 40.18 -34.82 -6.90
CA GLY A 268 40.68 -36.00 -7.60
C GLY A 268 42.19 -36.00 -7.74
N GLY A 269 42.84 -36.95 -7.06
CA GLY A 269 44.17 -37.48 -7.40
C GLY A 269 45.34 -36.86 -6.68
#